data_AF-A0A353EWT7-F1
#
_entry.id   AF-A0A353EWT7-F1
#
_cell.length_a   1.000
_cell.length_b   1.000
_cell.length_c   1.000
_cell.angle_alpha   90.00
_cell.angle_beta   90.00
_cell.angle_gamma   90.00
#
_symmetry.space_group_name_H-M   'P 1'
#
loop_
_entity.id
_entity.type
_entity.pdbx_description
1 polymer ?
#
loop_
_entity_poly.entity_id
_entity_poly.type
_entity_poly.pdbx_seq_one_letter_code
_entity_poly.pdbx_strand_id
1 'polypeptide(L)' 'YCADCGKPVVTDETIEAVSQAFAESGSNVWYEKEAAELLPEGFACPHCGGKSFTKETDTLDGW' A
#
# COMPACT_ATOMS: atom_id res chain seq x y z
N TYR A 1 -0.99 0.96 6.13
CA TYR A 1 -2.00 1.03 7.20
C TYR A 1 -3.11 1.98 6.81
N CYS A 2 -4.31 1.78 7.36
CA CYS A 2 -5.36 2.80 7.30
C CYS A 2 -5.10 3.88 8.34
N ALA A 3 -5.09 5.14 7.92
CA ALA A 3 -4.88 6.27 8.82
C ALA A 3 -6.04 6.48 9.82
N ASP A 4 -7.25 6.05 9.45
CA ASP A 4 -8.45 6.24 10.29
C ASP A 4 -8.57 5.21 11.42
N CYS A 5 -8.26 3.94 11.15
CA CYS A 5 -8.42 2.86 12.15
C CYS A 5 -7.10 2.25 12.63
N GLY A 6 -5.97 2.64 12.06
CA GLY A 6 -4.63 2.13 12.41
C GLY A 6 -4.38 0.67 12.03
N LYS A 7 -5.36 -0.03 11.44
CA LYS A 7 -5.20 -1.45 11.08
C LYS A 7 -4.35 -1.60 9.81
N PRO A 8 -3.56 -2.69 9.73
CA PRO A 8 -2.87 -3.03 8.50
C PRO A 8 -3.89 -3.34 7.40
N VAL A 9 -3.56 -2.89 6.20
CA VAL A 9 -4.32 -3.17 4.98
C VAL A 9 -3.43 -4.04 4.13
N VAL A 10 -3.68 -5.34 4.22
CA VAL A 10 -2.99 -6.37 3.46
C VAL A 10 -4.07 -7.30 2.92
N THR A 11 -4.48 -7.03 1.69
CA THR A 11 -5.46 -7.83 0.93
C THR A 11 -4.86 -8.23 -0.41
N ASP A 12 -5.42 -9.26 -1.04
CA ASP A 12 -4.97 -9.74 -2.35
C ASP A 12 -4.94 -8.59 -3.39
N GLU A 13 -5.96 -7.72 -3.37
CA GLU A 13 -6.05 -6.55 -4.27
C GLU A 13 -4.92 -5.53 -4.02
N THR A 14 -4.60 -5.23 -2.76
CA THR A 14 -3.50 -4.31 -2.43
C THR A 14 -2.14 -4.91 -2.74
N ILE A 15 -1.96 -6.22 -2.56
CA ILE A 15 -0.72 -6.92 -2.89
C ILE A 15 -0.52 -6.92 -4.41
N GLU A 16 -1.56 -7.23 -5.18
CA GLU A 16 -1.51 -7.22 -6.64
C GLU A 16 -1.16 -5.83 -7.18
N ALA A 17 -1.84 -4.77 -6.70
CA ALA A 17 -1.56 -3.39 -7.14
C ALA A 17 -0.11 -2.97 -6.90
N VAL A 18 0.42 -3.27 -5.71
CA VAL A 18 1.82 -2.97 -5.35
C VAL A 18 2.79 -3.82 -6.17
N SER A 19 2.49 -5.11 -6.36
CA SER A 19 3.31 -6.02 -7.17
C SER A 19 3.40 -5.55 -8.62
N GLN A 20 2.30 -5.07 -9.20
CA GLN A 20 2.29 -4.50 -10.55
C GLN A 20 3.12 -3.21 -10.63
N ALA A 21 2.95 -2.30 -9.67
CA ALA A 21 3.77 -1.09 -9.60
C ALA A 21 5.27 -1.41 -9.52
N PHE A 22 5.63 -2.44 -8.75
CA PHE A 22 7.02 -2.91 -8.62
C PHE A 22 7.52 -3.58 -9.90
N ALA A 23 6.68 -4.35 -10.59
CA ALA A 23 7.04 -4.98 -11.85
C ALA A 23 7.30 -3.94 -12.97
N GLU A 24 6.56 -2.85 -12.96
CA GLU A 24 6.68 -1.78 -13.97
C GLU A 24 7.83 -0.80 -13.69
N SER A 25 7.98 -0.37 -12.44
CA SER A 25 8.87 0.74 -12.05
C SER A 25 10.02 0.34 -11.12
N GLY A 26 10.08 -0.92 -10.68
CA GLY A 26 11.00 -1.40 -9.65
C GLY A 26 10.54 -1.03 -8.23
N SER A 27 11.25 -1.55 -7.22
CA SER A 27 10.90 -1.36 -5.81
C SER A 27 11.01 0.09 -5.32
N ASN A 28 11.72 0.96 -6.05
CA ASN A 28 11.85 2.39 -5.71
C ASN A 28 10.50 3.11 -5.74
N VAL A 29 9.53 2.61 -6.51
CA VAL A 29 8.18 3.16 -6.59
C VAL A 29 7.50 3.23 -5.21
N TRP A 30 7.86 2.33 -4.29
CA TRP A 30 7.37 2.35 -2.92
C TRP A 30 7.75 3.62 -2.16
N TYR A 31 8.90 4.22 -2.49
CA TYR A 31 9.38 5.45 -1.87
C TYR A 31 8.94 6.69 -2.66
N GLU A 32 8.84 6.58 -3.98
CA GLU A 32 8.52 7.71 -4.87
C GLU A 32 7.04 8.09 -4.87
N LYS A 33 6.13 7.11 -4.80
CA LYS A 33 4.68 7.34 -4.88
C LYS A 33 4.02 7.39 -3.51
N GLU A 34 2.94 8.14 -3.38
CA GLU A 34 2.14 8.16 -2.16
C GLU A 34 1.39 6.84 -1.90
N ALA A 35 1.00 6.60 -0.65
CA ALA A 35 0.27 5.37 -0.27
C ALA A 35 -0.99 5.16 -1.13
N ALA A 36 -1.69 6.23 -1.45
CA ALA A 36 -2.92 6.20 -2.24
C ALA A 36 -2.66 5.90 -3.72
N GLU A 37 -1.48 6.21 -4.25
CA GLU A 37 -1.12 5.96 -5.66
C GLU A 37 -0.65 4.53 -5.90
N LEU A 38 -0.24 3.84 -4.84
CA LEU A 38 0.13 2.42 -4.87
C LEU A 38 -1.07 1.50 -4.66
N LEU A 39 -2.21 2.08 -4.27
CA LEU A 39 -3.46 1.36 -4.05
C LEU A 39 -4.39 1.51 -5.24
N PRO A 40 -5.33 0.58 -5.43
CA PRO A 40 -6.37 0.69 -6.45
C PRO A 40 -7.14 2.01 -6.36
N GLU A 41 -7.58 2.53 -7.51
CA GLU A 41 -8.36 3.78 -7.54
C GLU A 41 -9.64 3.64 -6.73
N GLY A 42 -9.86 4.57 -5.79
CA GLY A 42 -11.04 4.54 -4.94
C GLY A 42 -11.03 3.47 -3.85
N PHE A 43 -9.89 2.82 -3.61
CA PHE A 43 -9.74 1.81 -2.57
C PHE A 43 -10.20 2.34 -1.20
N ALA A 44 -11.02 1.54 -0.52
CA ALA A 44 -11.54 1.84 0.81
C ALA A 44 -11.09 0.78 1.80
N CYS A 45 -10.75 1.21 3.01
CA CYS A 45 -10.27 0.31 4.04
C CYS A 45 -11.32 -0.78 4.34
N PRO A 46 -10.99 -2.07 4.26
CA PRO A 46 -11.94 -3.15 4.49
C PRO A 46 -12.42 -3.22 5.96
N HIS A 47 -11.72 -2.54 6.87
CA HIS A 47 -12.03 -2.57 8.30
C HIS A 47 -12.97 -1.45 8.75
N CYS A 48 -12.93 -0.28 8.10
CA CYS A 48 -13.67 0.92 8.55
C CYS A 48 -14.25 1.78 7.41
N GLY A 49 -13.96 1.48 6.14
CA GLY A 49 -14.38 2.29 4.99
C GLY A 49 -13.59 3.59 4.79
N GLY A 50 -12.55 3.84 5.59
CA GLY A 50 -11.65 4.99 5.45
C GLY A 50 -10.90 5.00 4.12
N LYS A 51 -10.52 6.19 3.64
CA LYS A 51 -9.86 6.39 2.33
C LYS A 51 -8.45 6.98 2.47
N SER A 52 -7.95 7.08 3.69
CA SER A 52 -6.64 7.60 3.99
C SER A 52 -5.71 6.47 4.42
N PHE A 53 -4.53 6.41 3.80
CA PHE A 53 -3.57 5.33 4.00
C PHE A 53 -2.16 5.87 4.21
N THR A 54 -1.39 5.13 5.00
CA THR A 54 0.04 5.38 5.24
C THR A 54 0.84 4.14 4.88
N LYS A 55 2.05 4.32 4.35
CA LYS A 55 2.94 3.21 4.01
C LYS A 55 3.73 2.77 5.23
N GLU A 56 4.08 1.49 5.26
CA GLU A 56 5.15 1.00 6.13
C GLU A 56 6.49 1.41 5.51
N THR A 57 7.43 1.86 6.34
CA THR A 57 8.78 2.26 5.92
C THR A 57 9.84 1.25 6.33
N ASP A 58 9.50 0.32 7.22
CA ASP A 58 10.36 -0.82 7.51
C ASP A 58 10.52 -1.73 6.29
N THR A 59 11.76 -2.14 6.04
CA THR A 59 12.14 -2.96 4.90
C THR A 59 12.46 -4.38 5.34
N LEU A 60 12.32 -5.32 4.41
CA LEU A 60 12.69 -6.71 4.65
C LEU A 60 14.20 -6.82 4.83
N ASP A 61 14.59 -7.55 5.87
CA ASP A 61 15.96 -7.72 6.30
C ASP A 61 16.69 -8.68 5.33
N GLY A 62 17.84 -8.27 4.80
CA GLY A 62 18.60 -9.02 3.78
C GLY A 62 19.51 -10.08 4.39
N TRP A 63 18.91 -11.18 4.86
CA TRP A 63 19.64 -12.34 5.42
C TRP A 63 20.21 -13.25 4.34
#